data_AF-A0A935TBZ2-F1
#
_entry.id   AF-A0A935TBZ2-F1
#
_cell.length_a   1.000
_cell.length_b   1.000
_cell.length_c   1.000
_cell.angle_alpha   90.00
_cell.angle_beta   90.00
_cell.angle_gamma   90.00
#
_symmetry.space_group_name_H-M   'P 1'
#
loop_
_entity.id
_entity.type
_entity.pdbx_description
1 polymer ?
#
loop_
_entity_poly.entity_id
_entity_poly.type
_entity_poly.pdbx_seq_one_letter_code
_entity_poly.pdbx_strand_id
1 'polypeptide(L)'
;MDDYRQEFYWRKPNEGLMVALVASVCTAPDFTVWSDDPVEWKRFQAWRSAMVAGLWAAWGVRVLPVVSFESGAYEYVAAGSTWAVRSPGKGPDVVRQWVKSLSAFARDSDMGRLVLFGRELVGLDQELGVPVLVRGLRKRPDAVLLRAA
;
A
#
# COMPACT_ATOMS: atom_id res chain seq x y z
N MET A 1 7.71 -3.17 1.22
CA MET A 1 8.25 -4.44 1.72
C MET A 1 8.60 -5.30 0.53
N ASP A 2 9.27 -6.42 0.74
CA ASP A 2 9.57 -7.43 -0.30
C ASP A 2 8.48 -8.51 -0.22
N ASP A 3 8.07 -9.10 -1.34
CA ASP A 3 6.88 -9.97 -1.45
C ASP A 3 6.98 -11.19 -0.53
N TYR A 4 8.19 -11.74 -0.36
CA TYR A 4 8.44 -12.83 0.57
C TYR A 4 8.10 -12.46 2.03
N ARG A 5 8.28 -11.19 2.40
CA ARG A 5 7.94 -10.68 3.74
C ARG A 5 6.44 -10.48 3.91
N GLN A 6 5.68 -10.35 2.84
CA GLN A 6 4.23 -10.21 2.93
C GLN A 6 3.55 -11.56 3.14
N GLU A 7 4.01 -12.60 2.43
CA GLU A 7 3.57 -13.98 2.66
C GLU A 7 3.78 -14.42 4.12
N PHE A 8 4.84 -13.92 4.76
CA PHE A 8 5.06 -14.13 6.20
C PHE A 8 3.88 -13.62 7.04
N TYR A 9 3.33 -12.43 6.77
CA TYR A 9 2.23 -11.87 7.57
C TYR A 9 0.93 -12.68 7.46
N TRP A 10 0.74 -13.37 6.33
CA TRP A 10 -0.39 -14.28 6.17
C TRP A 10 -0.17 -15.63 6.86
N ARG A 11 1.01 -16.23 6.67
CA ARG A 11 1.32 -17.57 7.17
C ARG A 11 1.62 -17.61 8.67
N LYS A 12 2.08 -16.49 9.22
CA LYS A 12 2.52 -16.30 10.60
C LYS A 12 1.87 -15.04 11.19
N PRO A 13 0.52 -15.03 11.35
CA PRO A 13 -0.21 -13.82 11.69
C PRO A 13 0.15 -13.28 13.08
N ASN A 14 0.48 -14.16 14.04
CA ASN A 14 0.88 -13.75 15.39
C ASN A 14 2.25 -13.07 15.39
N GLU A 15 3.24 -13.64 14.72
CA GLU A 15 4.56 -13.03 14.60
C GLU A 15 4.51 -11.73 13.77
N GLY A 16 3.67 -11.73 12.73
CA GLY A 16 3.36 -10.53 11.97
C GLY A 16 2.75 -9.41 12.81
N LEU A 17 1.79 -9.76 13.66
CA LEU A 17 1.16 -8.83 14.61
C LEU A 17 2.19 -8.25 15.57
N MET A 18 3.13 -9.06 16.10
CA MET A 18 4.19 -8.53 16.97
C MET A 18 5.02 -7.45 16.28
N VAL A 19 5.38 -7.65 15.01
CA VAL A 19 6.08 -6.62 14.21
C VAL A 19 5.21 -5.37 14.03
N ALA A 20 3.92 -5.54 13.75
CA ALA A 20 2.98 -4.44 13.57
C ALA A 20 2.75 -3.63 14.85
N LEU A 21 2.68 -4.30 16.01
CA LEU A 21 2.55 -3.67 17.33
C LEU A 21 3.76 -2.78 17.65
N VAL A 22 4.98 -3.27 17.40
CA VAL A 22 6.20 -2.47 17.57
C VAL A 22 6.20 -1.25 16.66
N ALA A 23 5.70 -1.37 15.42
CA ALA A 23 5.59 -0.24 14.51
C ALA A 23 4.51 0.78 14.92
N SER A 24 3.43 0.33 15.58
CA SER A 24 2.23 1.09 15.98
C SER A 24 1.43 1.75 14.83
N VAL A 25 2.08 2.08 13.72
CA VAL A 25 1.50 2.55 12.47
C VAL A 25 2.19 1.83 11.32
N CYS A 26 1.42 1.18 10.45
CA CYS A 26 1.96 0.50 9.28
C CYS A 26 0.99 0.57 8.11
N THR A 27 1.46 0.23 6.92
CA THR A 27 0.57 -0.06 5.79
C THR A 27 0.09 -1.51 5.89
N ALA A 28 -1.10 -1.79 5.36
CA ALA A 28 -1.54 -3.16 5.13
C ALA A 28 -0.52 -3.93 4.25
N PRO A 29 -0.43 -5.26 4.35
CA PRO A 29 0.39 -6.05 3.43
C PRO A 29 -0.09 -5.88 1.99
N ASP A 30 0.82 -5.49 1.10
CA ASP A 30 0.54 -5.24 -0.31
C ASP A 30 0.82 -6.48 -1.16
N PHE A 31 -0.02 -7.51 -1.02
CA PHE A 31 0.17 -8.76 -1.74
C PHE A 31 0.15 -8.53 -3.25
N THR A 32 1.22 -8.96 -3.91
CA THR A 32 1.44 -8.73 -5.34
C THR A 32 0.29 -9.27 -6.20
N VAL A 33 -0.12 -8.42 -7.13
CA VAL A 33 -1.07 -8.68 -8.21
C VAL A 33 -0.48 -8.17 -9.51
N TRP A 34 -0.62 -8.95 -10.57
CA TRP A 34 -0.23 -8.58 -11.93
C TRP A 34 -1.46 -8.26 -12.77
N SER A 35 -1.29 -7.46 -13.82
CA SER A 35 -2.41 -7.08 -14.70
C SER A 35 -3.06 -8.26 -15.40
N ASP A 36 -2.29 -9.31 -15.69
CA ASP A 36 -2.69 -10.55 -16.35
C ASP A 36 -3.15 -11.65 -15.39
N ASP A 37 -3.10 -11.42 -14.08
CA ASP A 37 -3.63 -12.37 -13.10
C ASP A 37 -5.16 -12.54 -13.25
N PRO A 38 -5.69 -13.76 -13.00
CA PRO A 38 -7.13 -13.99 -12.91
C PRO A 38 -7.80 -13.05 -11.90
N VAL A 39 -9.03 -12.60 -12.20
CA VAL A 39 -9.75 -11.67 -11.33
C VAL A 39 -9.99 -12.23 -9.93
N GLU A 40 -10.21 -13.54 -9.83
CA GLU A 40 -10.37 -14.26 -8.57
C GLU A 40 -9.10 -14.22 -7.73
N TRP A 41 -7.94 -14.31 -8.38
CA TRP A 41 -6.64 -14.19 -7.70
C TRP A 41 -6.43 -12.79 -7.16
N LYS A 42 -6.69 -11.76 -7.97
CA LYS A 42 -6.61 -10.36 -7.54
C LYS A 42 -7.50 -10.10 -6.32
N ARG A 43 -8.76 -10.56 -6.36
CA ARG A 43 -9.72 -10.45 -5.25
C ARG A 43 -9.25 -11.18 -3.99
N PHE A 44 -8.68 -12.37 -4.15
CA PHE A 44 -8.13 -13.13 -3.03
C PHE A 44 -6.98 -12.38 -2.35
N GLN A 45 -6.09 -11.73 -3.11
CA GLN A 45 -5.00 -10.92 -2.55
C GLN A 45 -5.51 -9.69 -1.80
N ALA A 46 -6.51 -9.00 -2.33
CA ALA A 46 -7.18 -7.89 -1.64
C ALA A 46 -7.82 -8.34 -0.32
N TRP A 47 -8.56 -9.45 -0.34
CA TRP A 47 -9.18 -10.02 0.85
C TRP A 47 -8.15 -10.39 1.92
N ARG A 48 -7.05 -11.05 1.54
CA ARG A 48 -5.95 -11.39 2.47
C ARG A 48 -5.35 -10.13 3.11
N SER A 49 -5.11 -9.10 2.31
CA SER A 49 -4.59 -7.81 2.81
C SER A 49 -5.52 -7.22 3.87
N ALA A 50 -6.83 -7.17 3.57
CA ALA A 50 -7.84 -6.66 4.48
C ALA A 50 -7.97 -7.49 5.76
N MET A 51 -7.87 -8.82 5.69
CA MET A 51 -7.92 -9.69 6.87
C MET A 51 -6.74 -9.46 7.81
N VAL A 52 -5.52 -9.36 7.26
CA VAL A 52 -4.34 -9.07 8.07
C VAL A 52 -4.43 -7.66 8.68
N ALA A 53 -4.86 -6.67 7.88
CA ALA A 53 -5.05 -5.30 8.35
C ALA A 53 -6.11 -5.22 9.47
N GLY A 54 -7.23 -5.91 9.30
CA GLY A 54 -8.31 -5.98 10.28
C GLY A 54 -7.86 -6.63 11.58
N LEU A 55 -7.09 -7.73 11.50
CA LEU A 55 -6.48 -8.35 12.67
C LEU A 55 -5.57 -7.34 13.40
N TRP A 56 -4.66 -6.69 12.70
CA TRP A 56 -3.75 -5.71 13.34
C TRP A 56 -4.52 -4.52 13.96
N ALA A 57 -5.53 -4.01 13.26
CA ALA A 57 -6.38 -2.94 13.76
C ALA A 57 -7.15 -3.33 15.03
N ALA A 58 -7.65 -4.57 15.10
CA ALA A 58 -8.32 -5.10 16.30
C ALA A 58 -7.40 -5.14 17.53
N TRP A 59 -6.08 -5.18 17.32
CA TRP A 59 -5.07 -5.12 18.38
C TRP A 59 -4.47 -3.71 18.57
N GLY A 60 -5.12 -2.68 18.03
CA GLY A 60 -4.75 -1.28 18.27
C GLY A 60 -3.66 -0.72 17.34
N VAL A 61 -3.22 -1.47 16.33
CA VAL A 61 -2.30 -0.95 15.31
C VAL A 61 -3.07 -0.05 14.35
N ARG A 62 -2.53 1.15 14.06
CA ARG A 62 -3.10 2.00 13.01
C ARG A 62 -2.61 1.51 11.65
N VAL A 63 -3.50 0.86 10.90
CA VAL A 63 -3.16 0.30 9.58
C VAL A 63 -3.70 1.19 8.47
N LEU A 64 -2.82 1.56 7.55
CA LEU A 64 -3.17 2.29 6.34
C LEU A 64 -3.42 1.29 5.20
N PRO A 65 -4.64 1.20 4.63
CA PRO A 65 -4.90 0.30 3.51
C PRO A 65 -4.05 0.70 2.29
N VAL A 66 -3.71 -0.29 1.47
CA VAL A 66 -2.85 -0.10 0.30
C VAL A 66 -3.66 -0.21 -0.97
N VAL A 67 -3.42 0.69 -1.92
CA VAL A 67 -4.04 0.64 -3.25
C VAL A 67 -3.55 -0.62 -3.94
N SER A 68 -4.49 -1.47 -4.33
CA SER A 68 -4.28 -2.65 -5.15
C SER A 68 -5.21 -2.53 -6.35
N PHE A 69 -4.63 -2.34 -7.54
CA PHE A 69 -5.41 -2.08 -8.75
C PHE A 69 -6.17 -3.33 -9.18
N GLU A 70 -7.40 -3.13 -9.67
CA GLU A 70 -8.26 -4.18 -10.24
C GLU A 70 -8.59 -5.36 -9.30
N SER A 71 -8.28 -5.25 -8.01
CA SER A 71 -8.48 -6.32 -7.03
C SER A 71 -9.76 -6.20 -6.22
N GLY A 72 -10.47 -5.06 -6.31
CA GLY A 72 -11.65 -4.80 -5.48
C GLY A 72 -11.31 -4.51 -4.01
N ALA A 73 -10.08 -4.13 -3.69
CA ALA A 73 -9.67 -3.85 -2.31
C ALA A 73 -10.54 -2.80 -1.59
N TYR A 74 -11.18 -1.91 -2.35
CA TYR A 74 -12.10 -0.91 -1.82
C TYR A 74 -13.35 -1.49 -1.16
N GLU A 75 -13.74 -2.73 -1.48
CA GLU A 75 -14.90 -3.39 -0.86
C GLU A 75 -14.70 -3.65 0.64
N TYR A 76 -13.45 -3.67 1.12
CA TYR A 76 -13.10 -3.98 2.51
C TYR A 76 -12.75 -2.74 3.35
N VAL A 77 -12.83 -1.54 2.76
CA VAL A 77 -12.36 -0.31 3.39
C VAL A 77 -13.48 0.73 3.32
N ALA A 78 -13.71 1.43 4.43
CA ALA A 78 -14.76 2.44 4.49
C ALA A 78 -14.50 3.59 3.52
N ALA A 79 -15.57 4.11 2.92
CA ALA A 79 -15.57 5.36 2.17
C ALA A 79 -14.92 6.51 2.97
N GLY A 80 -14.26 7.43 2.27
CA GLY A 80 -13.52 8.54 2.87
C GLY A 80 -12.19 8.16 3.53
N SER A 81 -11.76 6.90 3.44
CA SER A 81 -10.51 6.44 4.05
C SER A 81 -9.26 7.05 3.43
N THR A 82 -8.16 7.05 4.20
CA THR A 82 -6.82 7.37 3.68
C THR A 82 -6.17 6.10 3.13
N TRP A 83 -5.62 6.18 1.92
CA TRP A 83 -4.97 5.04 1.26
C TRP A 83 -3.48 5.29 1.01
N ALA A 84 -2.68 4.23 1.02
CA ALA A 84 -1.26 4.27 0.64
C ALA A 84 -1.04 3.71 -0.76
N VAL A 85 -0.15 4.33 -1.53
CA VAL A 85 0.29 3.77 -2.82
C VAL A 85 1.77 4.08 -3.05
N ARG A 86 2.47 3.23 -3.79
CA ARG A 86 3.81 3.54 -4.28
C ARG A 86 3.76 4.29 -5.59
N SER A 87 4.68 5.25 -5.75
CA SER A 87 4.85 5.98 -7.00
C SER A 87 5.17 5.04 -8.16
N PRO A 88 4.71 5.34 -9.39
CA PRO A 88 4.95 4.50 -10.55
C PRO A 88 6.43 4.38 -10.89
N GLY A 89 6.73 3.41 -11.77
CA GLY A 89 8.01 3.31 -12.45
C GLY A 89 8.35 4.54 -13.31
N LYS A 90 9.49 4.45 -13.99
CA LYS A 90 9.95 5.51 -14.91
C LYS A 90 9.32 5.33 -16.29
N GLY A 91 9.12 6.44 -16.99
CA GLY A 91 8.57 6.47 -18.36
C GLY A 91 7.21 7.16 -18.42
N PRO A 92 6.96 8.01 -19.44
CA PRO A 92 5.73 8.79 -19.52
C PRO A 92 4.48 7.93 -19.66
N ASP A 93 4.53 6.84 -20.43
CA ASP A 93 3.39 5.93 -20.60
C ASP A 93 3.06 5.15 -19.32
N VAL A 94 4.10 4.71 -18.60
CA VAL A 94 3.94 4.05 -17.29
C VAL A 94 3.28 4.98 -16.29
N VAL A 95 3.72 6.25 -16.24
CA VAL A 95 3.11 7.26 -15.37
C VAL A 95 1.66 7.52 -15.78
N ARG A 96 1.38 7.73 -17.07
CA ARG A 96 0.01 7.97 -17.57
C ARG A 96 -0.94 6.83 -17.23
N GLN A 97 -0.54 5.59 -17.51
CA GLN A 97 -1.37 4.42 -17.23
C GLN A 97 -1.60 4.25 -15.72
N TRP A 98 -0.57 4.46 -14.90
CA TRP A 98 -0.70 4.40 -13.45
C TRP A 98 -1.63 5.48 -12.90
N VAL A 99 -1.52 6.73 -13.38
CA VAL A 99 -2.42 7.81 -12.97
C VAL A 99 -3.85 7.47 -13.35
N LYS A 100 -4.10 6.99 -14.57
CA LYS A 100 -5.42 6.54 -15.01
C LYS A 100 -6.01 5.45 -14.09
N SER A 101 -5.22 4.42 -13.77
CA SER A 101 -5.64 3.34 -12.86
C SER A 101 -5.92 3.86 -11.44
N LEU A 102 -5.11 4.81 -10.95
CA LEU A 102 -5.30 5.42 -9.64
C LEU A 102 -6.52 6.34 -9.59
N SER A 103 -6.79 7.13 -10.64
CA SER A 103 -8.01 7.94 -10.73
C SER A 103 -9.27 7.07 -10.78
N ALA A 104 -9.21 5.92 -11.46
CA ALA A 104 -10.30 4.93 -11.42
C ALA A 104 -10.49 4.39 -9.99
N PHE A 105 -9.42 3.92 -9.35
CA PHE A 105 -9.47 3.42 -7.98
C PHE A 105 -9.98 4.47 -6.98
N ALA A 106 -9.54 5.72 -7.08
CA ALA A 106 -9.96 6.81 -6.18
C ALA A 106 -11.48 7.06 -6.26
N ARG A 107 -12.05 6.98 -7.47
CA ARG A 107 -13.51 7.09 -7.68
C ARG A 107 -14.25 5.87 -7.12
N ASP A 108 -13.78 4.66 -7.43
CA ASP A 108 -14.46 3.43 -7.00
C ASP A 108 -14.42 3.23 -5.47
N SER A 109 -13.36 3.74 -4.83
CA SER A 109 -13.14 3.61 -3.38
C SER A 109 -13.70 4.74 -2.53
N ASP A 110 -14.25 5.79 -3.16
CA ASP A 110 -14.59 7.06 -2.48
C ASP A 110 -13.43 7.52 -1.58
N MET A 111 -12.23 7.60 -2.15
CA MET A 111 -11.01 7.89 -1.40
C MET A 111 -11.09 9.29 -0.76
N GLY A 112 -10.78 9.40 0.54
CA GLY A 112 -10.73 10.70 1.20
C GLY A 112 -9.36 11.38 1.12
N ARG A 113 -8.27 10.59 1.05
CA ARG A 113 -6.89 11.07 0.99
C ARG A 113 -5.94 9.99 0.47
N LEU A 114 -4.89 10.40 -0.21
CA LEU A 114 -3.80 9.52 -0.63
C LEU A 114 -2.49 9.82 0.11
N VAL A 115 -1.77 8.79 0.51
CA VAL A 115 -0.36 8.84 0.92
C VAL A 115 0.49 8.21 -0.18
N LEU A 116 1.25 9.04 -0.89
CA LEU A 116 2.12 8.60 -1.99
C LEU A 116 3.53 8.34 -1.46
N PHE A 117 3.97 7.09 -1.50
CA PHE A 117 5.34 6.70 -1.16
C PHE A 117 6.24 6.74 -2.40
N GLY A 118 7.31 7.52 -2.35
CA GLY A 118 8.31 7.60 -3.42
C GLY A 118 8.38 8.99 -4.06
N ARG A 119 8.34 9.03 -5.39
CA ARG A 119 8.51 10.27 -6.16
C ARG A 119 7.18 11.05 -6.22
N GLU A 120 7.25 12.35 -5.94
CA GLU A 120 6.15 13.28 -6.15
C GLU A 120 5.76 13.37 -7.63
N LEU A 121 4.45 13.47 -7.88
CA LEU A 121 3.87 13.75 -9.19
C LEU A 121 3.08 15.05 -9.07
N VAL A 122 3.62 16.11 -9.67
CA VAL A 122 2.98 17.44 -9.69
C VAL A 122 1.62 17.31 -10.36
N GLY A 123 0.58 17.89 -9.76
CA GLY A 123 -0.77 17.85 -10.31
C GLY A 123 -1.65 16.69 -9.82
N LEU A 124 -1.08 15.74 -9.07
CA LEU A 124 -1.80 14.48 -8.76
C LEU A 124 -3.01 14.70 -7.84
N ASP A 125 -2.94 15.63 -6.89
CA ASP A 125 -4.06 15.96 -6.02
C ASP A 125 -5.24 16.60 -6.79
N GLN A 126 -4.96 17.44 -7.78
CA GLN A 126 -6.01 17.98 -8.65
C GLN A 126 -6.61 16.89 -9.55
N GLU A 127 -5.78 16.01 -10.11
CA GLU A 127 -6.23 14.91 -10.96
C GLU A 127 -7.12 13.92 -10.22
N LEU A 128 -6.78 13.60 -8.97
CA LEU A 128 -7.56 12.67 -8.15
C LEU A 128 -8.75 13.33 -7.45
N GLY A 129 -8.76 14.66 -7.33
CA GLY A 129 -9.77 15.40 -6.55
C GLY A 129 -9.67 15.17 -5.04
N VAL A 130 -8.54 14.65 -4.55
CA VAL A 130 -8.32 14.32 -3.13
C VAL A 130 -6.94 14.81 -2.68
N PRO A 131 -6.76 15.18 -1.40
CA PRO A 131 -5.46 15.58 -0.89
C PRO A 131 -4.43 14.45 -1.04
N VAL A 132 -3.23 14.79 -1.54
CA VAL A 132 -2.10 13.86 -1.67
C VAL A 132 -0.98 14.26 -0.70
N LEU A 133 -0.54 13.30 0.11
CA LEU A 133 0.57 13.45 1.04
C LEU A 133 1.76 12.63 0.55
N VAL A 134 2.84 13.30 0.15
CA VAL A 134 4.05 12.61 -0.32
C VAL A 134 4.94 12.19 0.85
N ARG A 135 5.48 10.97 0.78
CA ARG A 135 6.46 10.41 1.72
C ARG A 135 7.62 9.84 0.94
N GLY A 136 8.78 10.47 1.06
CA GLY A 136 10.02 9.95 0.51
C GLY A 136 10.37 8.58 1.11
N LEU A 137 10.87 7.67 0.29
CA LEU A 137 11.44 6.42 0.79
C LEU A 137 12.76 6.76 1.49
N ARG A 138 12.89 6.41 2.79
CA ARG A 138 14.17 6.54 3.48
C ARG A 138 15.21 5.68 2.75
N LYS A 139 16.31 6.30 2.31
CA LYS A 139 17.52 5.55 1.95
C LYS A 139 17.97 4.78 3.19
N ARG A 140 18.45 3.54 3.03
CA ARG A 140 19.15 2.87 4.13
C ARG A 140 20.25 3.83 4.60
N PRO A 141 20.40 4.11 5.91
CA PRO A 141 21.62 4.74 6.37
C PRO A 141 22.78 3.90 5.85
N ASP A 142 23.78 4.53 5.24
CA ASP A 142 24.99 3.86 4.82
C ASP A 142 25.48 3.02 6.00
N ALA A 143 25.74 1.74 5.77
CA ALA A 143 26.24 0.86 6.80
C ALA A 143 27.55 1.47 7.29
N VAL A 144 27.51 2.12 8.46
CA VAL A 144 28.71 2.54 9.16
C VAL A 144 29.47 1.25 9.42
N LEU A 145 30.52 1.04 8.63
CA LEU A 145 31.51 0.00 8.84
C LEU A 145 32.07 0.22 10.25
N LEU A 146 31.51 -0.47 11.23
CA LEU A 146 32.17 -0.75 12.50
C LEU A 146 33.40 -1.58 12.16
N ARG A 147 34.50 -0.91 11.81
CA ARG A 147 35.83 -1.49 11.91
C ARG A 147 36.09 -1.63 13.41
N ALA A 148 35.97 -2.86 13.90
CA ALA A 148 36.50 -3.22 15.20
C ALA A 148 37.98 -2.83 15.24
N ALA A 149 38.33 -2.00 16.22
CA ALA A 149 39.71 -1.75 16.64
C ALA A 149 40.10 -2.79 17.69
#